data_AF-B2TMU5-F1
#
_entry.id   AF-B2TMU5-F1
#
_cell.length_a   1.000
_cell.length_b   1.000
_cell.length_c   1.000
_cell.angle_alpha   90.00
_cell.angle_beta   90.00
_cell.angle_gamma   90.00
#
_symmetry.space_group_name_H-M   'P 1'
#
loop_
_entity.id
_entity.type
_entity.pdbx_description
1 polymer ?
#
loop_
_entity_poly.entity_id
_entity_poly.type
_entity_poly.pdbx_seq_one_letter_code
_entity_poly.pdbx_strand_id
1 'polypeptide(L)'
;MGFFPEDFYNTKTNIKKKKEIPLLKDYAINLDTGEILLDKNKNAIIVEGLDAVIVQAWRKIHTKKIDPLAGEGYLIYGKNFGSKLHKLIGKSKSNGDIYAYQMLHDCLVDGTYVTGISNFLTELEKSCYKINYTIESIYGNKDDSFYVDID
;
A
#
# COMPACT_ATOMS: atom_id res chain seq x y z
N MET A 1 -45.77 27.56 -0.49
CA MET A 1 -44.67 27.83 0.46
C MET A 1 -43.82 26.58 0.56
N GLY A 2 -42.58 26.65 0.06
CA GLY A 2 -41.63 25.55 0.10
C GLY A 2 -41.15 25.31 1.53
N PHE A 3 -41.17 24.05 1.95
CA PHE A 3 -40.92 23.59 3.32
C PHE A 3 -39.43 23.34 3.63
N PHE A 4 -38.51 23.86 2.80
CA PHE A 4 -37.08 23.59 2.90
C PHE A 4 -36.26 24.89 2.85
N PRO A 5 -35.31 25.10 3.78
CA PRO A 5 -34.42 26.25 3.78
C PRO A 5 -33.55 26.29 2.50
N GLU A 6 -33.54 27.43 1.82
CA GLU A 6 -32.81 27.66 0.56
C GLU A 6 -31.27 27.55 0.71
N ASP A 7 -30.77 27.55 1.95
CA ASP A 7 -29.35 27.41 2.29
C ASP A 7 -28.76 26.04 1.94
N PHE A 8 -29.59 25.02 1.70
CA PHE A 8 -29.14 23.69 1.25
C PHE A 8 -28.58 23.67 -0.18
N TYR A 9 -28.91 24.66 -1.01
CA TYR A 9 -28.50 24.70 -2.42
C TYR A 9 -27.19 25.46 -2.67
N ASN A 10 -26.47 25.88 -1.63
CA ASN A 10 -25.16 26.50 -1.82
C ASN A 10 -24.07 25.45 -2.09
N THR A 11 -24.11 24.84 -3.27
CA THR A 11 -22.99 24.08 -3.80
C THR A 11 -21.90 25.07 -4.21
N LYS A 12 -21.10 25.52 -3.23
CA LYS A 12 -19.78 26.09 -3.52
C LYS A 12 -18.99 25.00 -4.24
N THR A 13 -18.98 25.06 -5.56
CA THR A 13 -18.10 24.25 -6.41
C THR A 13 -16.67 24.56 -5.99
N ASN A 14 -16.12 23.70 -5.15
CA ASN A 14 -14.73 23.75 -4.74
C ASN A 14 -13.92 23.39 -6.00
N ILE A 15 -13.48 24.42 -6.73
CA ILE A 15 -12.58 24.27 -7.87
C ILE A 15 -11.28 23.72 -7.28
N LYS A 16 -11.15 22.39 -7.21
CA LYS A 16 -9.89 21.71 -6.90
C LYS A 16 -8.88 22.21 -7.92
N LYS A 17 -8.01 23.14 -7.50
CA LYS A 17 -6.80 23.48 -8.25
C LYS A 17 -6.12 22.15 -8.61
N LYS A 18 -5.93 21.88 -9.90
CA LYS A 18 -5.09 20.77 -10.38
C LYS A 18 -3.71 20.96 -9.76
N LYS A 19 -3.44 20.27 -8.64
CA LYS A 19 -2.09 20.13 -8.13
C LYS A 19 -1.37 19.24 -9.11
N GLU A 20 -0.32 19.76 -9.71
CA GLU A 20 0.63 18.95 -10.47
C GLU A 20 1.20 17.92 -9.50
N ILE A 21 0.97 16.64 -9.79
CA ILE A 21 1.47 15.53 -8.97
C ILE A 21 2.98 15.45 -9.27
N PRO A 22 3.86 15.63 -8.27
CA PRO A 22 5.29 15.54 -8.51
C PRO A 22 5.66 14.11 -8.91
N LEU A 23 6.71 13.96 -9.70
CA LEU A 23 7.21 12.64 -10.07
C LEU A 23 7.65 11.90 -8.80
N LEU A 24 7.15 10.67 -8.64
CA LEU A 24 7.49 9.83 -7.51
C LEU A 24 8.96 9.39 -7.63
N LYS A 25 9.71 9.55 -6.55
CA LYS A 25 11.12 9.12 -6.43
C LYS A 25 11.32 8.42 -5.10
N ASP A 26 12.06 7.31 -5.10
CA ASP A 26 12.49 6.62 -3.87
C ASP A 26 13.88 6.01 -4.09
N TYR A 27 14.50 5.51 -3.02
CA TYR A 27 15.79 4.81 -3.11
C TYR A 27 15.59 3.41 -3.70
N ALA A 28 16.49 3.00 -4.58
CA ALA A 28 16.48 1.65 -5.12
C ALA A 28 16.77 0.64 -3.99
N ILE A 29 15.93 -0.37 -3.88
CA ILE A 29 16.07 -1.45 -2.89
C ILE A 29 16.13 -2.78 -3.63
N ASN A 30 16.99 -3.67 -3.15
CA ASN A 30 16.95 -5.06 -3.56
C ASN A 30 15.74 -5.74 -2.91
N LEU A 31 14.79 -6.19 -3.71
CA LEU A 31 13.53 -6.77 -3.24
C LEU A 31 13.71 -8.10 -2.48
N ASP A 32 14.83 -8.79 -2.70
CA ASP A 32 15.15 -10.04 -2.02
C ASP A 32 15.79 -9.81 -0.64
N THR A 33 16.73 -8.88 -0.53
CA THR A 33 17.49 -8.64 0.71
C THR A 33 16.96 -7.48 1.55
N GLY A 34 16.17 -6.58 0.95
CA GLY A 34 15.74 -5.33 1.57
C GLY A 34 16.83 -4.28 1.70
N GLU A 35 18.00 -4.50 1.10
CA GLU A 35 19.13 -3.58 1.17
C GLU A 35 19.05 -2.50 0.10
N ILE A 36 19.47 -1.28 0.45
CA ILE A 36 19.54 -0.16 -0.50
C ILE A 36 20.66 -0.42 -1.51
N LEU A 37 20.35 -0.32 -2.80
CA LEU A 37 21.33 -0.47 -3.85
C LEU A 37 22.22 0.77 -3.92
N LEU A 38 23.54 0.52 -3.90
CA LEU A 38 24.56 1.54 -3.99
C LEU A 38 25.25 1.46 -5.35
N ASP A 39 25.53 2.63 -5.94
CA ASP A 39 26.34 2.72 -7.14
C ASP A 39 27.83 2.46 -6.84
N LYS A 40 28.67 2.35 -7.88
CA LYS A 40 30.13 2.14 -7.78
C LYS A 40 30.84 3.13 -6.86
N ASN A 41 30.27 4.32 -6.70
CA ASN A 41 30.77 5.39 -5.84
C ASN A 41 30.19 5.37 -4.40
N LYS A 42 29.50 4.29 -4.00
CA LYS A 42 28.80 4.13 -2.71
C LYS A 42 27.65 5.12 -2.47
N ASN A 43 27.11 5.72 -3.53
CA ASN A 43 25.93 6.58 -3.44
C ASN A 43 24.65 5.77 -3.63
N ALA A 44 23.60 6.11 -2.89
CA ALA A 44 22.30 5.46 -3.03
C ALA A 44 21.68 5.77 -4.40
N ILE A 45 21.23 4.74 -5.10
CA ILE A 45 20.57 4.87 -6.39
C ILE A 45 19.14 5.35 -6.16
N ILE A 46 18.68 6.32 -6.94
CA ILE A 46 17.31 6.85 -6.88
C ILE A 46 16.55 6.32 -8.09
N VAL A 47 15.39 5.69 -7.83
CA VAL A 47 14.46 5.23 -8.86
C VAL A 47 13.26 6.16 -8.94
N GLU A 48 12.64 6.23 -10.12
CA GLU A 48 11.53 7.14 -10.41
C GLU A 48 10.38 6.38 -11.08
N GLY A 49 9.16 6.92 -11.00
CA GLY A 49 7.99 6.35 -11.68
C GLY A 49 7.56 4.99 -11.12
N LEU A 50 7.43 3.98 -11.98
CA LEU A 50 6.91 2.66 -11.62
C LEU A 50 7.83 1.92 -10.62
N ASP A 51 9.15 2.01 -10.81
CA ASP A 51 10.12 1.36 -9.92
C ASP A 51 10.03 1.93 -8.50
N ALA A 52 9.83 3.25 -8.38
CA ALA A 52 9.60 3.88 -7.08
C ALA A 52 8.29 3.42 -6.41
N VAL A 53 7.24 3.16 -7.19
CA VAL A 53 5.99 2.57 -6.67
C VAL A 53 6.24 1.17 -6.12
N ILE A 54 6.98 0.33 -6.85
CA ILE A 54 7.29 -1.05 -6.43
C ILE A 54 8.09 -1.05 -5.13
N VAL A 55 9.12 -0.21 -5.02
CA VAL A 55 9.91 -0.10 -3.80
C VAL A 55 9.06 0.38 -2.62
N GLN A 56 8.20 1.37 -2.84
CA GLN A 56 7.33 1.87 -1.77
C GLN A 56 6.30 0.81 -1.34
N ALA A 57 5.73 0.07 -2.28
CA ALA A 57 4.80 -1.02 -2.00
C ALA A 57 5.48 -2.11 -1.15
N TRP A 58 6.68 -2.55 -1.56
CA TRP A 58 7.49 -3.50 -0.81
C TRP A 58 7.75 -3.01 0.63
N ARG A 59 8.23 -1.77 0.79
CA ARG A 59 8.48 -1.20 2.12
C ARG A 59 7.24 -1.16 2.99
N LYS A 60 6.09 -0.78 2.43
CA LYS A 60 4.81 -0.73 3.16
C LYS A 60 4.35 -2.12 3.57
N ILE A 61 4.50 -3.14 2.71
CA ILE A 61 4.13 -4.53 3.01
C ILE A 61 4.98 -5.06 4.17
N HIS A 62 6.30 -4.86 4.12
CA HIS A 62 7.24 -5.36 5.13
C HIS A 62 7.29 -4.53 6.42
N THR A 63 6.74 -3.32 6.44
CA THR A 63 6.68 -2.49 7.64
C THR A 63 5.38 -2.73 8.40
N LYS A 64 5.45 -3.09 9.68
CA LYS A 64 4.27 -3.19 10.54
C LYS A 64 3.62 -1.81 10.75
N LYS A 65 2.34 -1.70 10.40
CA LYS A 65 1.54 -0.49 10.64
C LYS A 65 1.43 -0.21 12.14
N ILE A 66 1.50 1.05 12.52
CA ILE A 66 1.30 1.46 13.92
C ILE A 66 -0.11 1.12 14.39
N ASP A 67 -0.19 0.40 15.50
CA ASP A 67 -1.44 0.10 16.19
C ASP A 67 -1.39 0.71 17.61
N PRO A 68 -2.05 1.88 17.81
CA PRO A 68 -2.02 2.57 19.10
C PRO A 68 -2.63 1.76 20.24
N LEU A 69 -3.51 0.79 19.94
CA LEU A 69 -4.19 -0.03 20.94
C LEU A 69 -3.34 -1.25 21.34
N ALA A 70 -2.56 -1.80 20.42
CA ALA A 70 -1.69 -2.95 20.67
C ALA A 70 -0.26 -2.56 21.09
N GLY A 71 0.12 -1.29 20.95
CA GLY A 71 1.49 -0.83 21.22
C GLY A 71 2.51 -1.34 20.19
N GLU A 72 2.05 -1.77 19.02
CA GLU A 72 2.87 -2.36 17.96
C GLU A 72 3.15 -1.37 16.82
N GLY A 73 4.26 -1.60 16.12
CA GLY A 73 4.68 -0.82 14.95
C GLY A 73 5.67 0.29 15.27
N TYR A 74 5.91 1.15 14.28
CA TYR A 74 7.02 2.10 14.30
C TYR A 74 6.52 3.54 14.32
N LEU A 75 6.84 4.30 15.38
CA LEU A 75 6.42 5.70 15.53
C LEU A 75 7.06 6.65 14.50
N ILE A 76 8.20 6.26 13.93
CA ILE A 76 8.89 7.02 12.88
C ILE A 76 8.06 7.09 11.59
N TYR A 77 7.10 6.19 11.41
CA TYR A 77 6.22 6.16 10.24
C TYR A 77 4.87 6.80 10.56
N GLY A 78 4.26 7.43 9.55
CA GLY A 78 2.93 8.02 9.68
C GLY A 78 1.85 6.97 9.97
N LYS A 79 0.73 7.39 10.58
CA LYS A 79 -0.38 6.50 10.98
C LYS A 79 -0.95 5.63 9.84
N ASN A 80 -0.81 6.08 8.59
CA ASN A 80 -1.33 5.39 7.42
C ASN A 80 -0.30 4.51 6.72
N PHE A 81 0.95 4.47 7.20
CA PHE A 81 2.02 3.70 6.57
C PHE A 81 2.17 2.31 7.21
N GLY A 82 2.48 1.31 6.39
CA GLY A 82 2.69 -0.07 6.81
C GLY A 82 1.48 -0.98 6.59
N SER A 83 1.68 -2.28 6.79
CA SER A 83 0.68 -3.33 6.61
C SER A 83 0.20 -3.91 7.94
N LYS A 84 -1.01 -4.49 7.93
CA LYS A 84 -1.58 -5.24 9.06
C LYS A 84 -1.63 -6.76 8.79
N LEU A 85 -0.83 -7.24 7.83
CA LEU A 85 -0.86 -8.62 7.35
C LEU A 85 -0.52 -9.64 8.45
N HIS A 86 0.25 -9.25 9.47
CA HIS A 86 0.51 -10.07 10.66
C HIS A 86 -0.78 -10.50 11.41
N LYS A 87 -1.91 -9.79 11.23
CA LYS A 87 -3.20 -10.18 11.82
C LYS A 87 -3.88 -11.35 11.11
N LEU A 88 -3.34 -11.80 9.99
CA LEU A 88 -3.78 -13.01 9.28
C LEU A 88 -3.30 -14.29 9.98
N ILE A 89 -2.26 -14.20 10.83
CA ILE A 89 -1.76 -15.30 11.66
C ILE A 89 -2.92 -15.87 12.50
N GLY A 90 -3.14 -17.18 12.40
CA GLY A 90 -4.21 -17.89 13.11
C GLY A 90 -5.64 -17.70 12.56
N LYS A 91 -5.84 -17.09 11.38
CA LYS A 91 -7.17 -16.96 10.76
C LYS A 91 -7.50 -18.14 9.84
N SER A 92 -8.76 -18.56 9.84
CA SER A 92 -9.28 -19.55 8.88
C SER A 92 -9.24 -19.00 7.45
N LYS A 93 -8.91 -19.85 6.46
CA LYS A 93 -8.79 -19.49 5.02
C LYS A 93 -9.88 -18.54 4.51
N SER A 94 -11.16 -18.91 4.65
CA SER A 94 -12.28 -18.11 4.13
C SER A 94 -12.36 -16.68 4.68
N ASN A 95 -12.05 -16.48 5.96
CA ASN A 95 -12.02 -15.16 6.57
C ASN A 95 -10.71 -14.44 6.23
N GLY A 96 -9.60 -15.18 6.19
CA GLY A 96 -8.28 -14.70 5.83
C GLY A 96 -8.27 -14.02 4.46
N ASP A 97 -8.93 -14.61 3.45
CA ASP A 97 -8.97 -14.07 2.08
C ASP A 97 -9.57 -12.66 2.03
N ILE A 98 -10.70 -12.46 2.71
CA ILE A 98 -11.41 -11.17 2.74
C ILE A 98 -10.57 -10.12 3.49
N TYR A 99 -10.01 -10.48 4.65
CA TYR A 99 -9.19 -9.57 5.43
C TYR A 99 -7.86 -9.25 4.72
N ALA A 100 -7.25 -10.21 4.04
CA ALA A 100 -6.01 -10.04 3.32
C ALA A 100 -6.18 -9.01 2.19
N TYR A 101 -7.26 -9.12 1.41
CA TYR A 101 -7.58 -8.14 0.38
C TYR A 101 -7.76 -6.74 0.97
N GLN A 102 -8.57 -6.60 2.02
CA GLN A 102 -8.80 -5.31 2.66
C GLN A 102 -7.52 -4.69 3.24
N MET A 103 -6.71 -5.51 3.93
CA MET A 103 -5.45 -5.07 4.53
C MET A 103 -4.44 -4.63 3.48
N LEU A 104 -4.37 -5.33 2.35
CA LEU A 104 -3.47 -5.01 1.25
C LEU A 104 -3.93 -3.74 0.50
N HIS A 105 -5.24 -3.64 0.24
CA HIS A 105 -5.85 -2.45 -0.33
C HIS A 105 -5.59 -1.19 0.50
N ASP A 106 -5.88 -1.26 1.81
CA ASP A 106 -5.63 -0.15 2.74
C ASP A 106 -4.14 0.20 2.91
N CYS A 107 -3.25 -0.73 2.59
CA CYS A 107 -1.81 -0.54 2.69
C CYS A 107 -1.25 0.16 1.45
N LEU A 108 -1.63 -0.29 0.25
CA LEU A 108 -1.01 0.18 -0.99
C LEU A 108 -1.74 1.35 -1.63
N VAL A 109 -3.07 1.43 -1.52
CA VAL A 109 -3.87 2.44 -2.22
C VAL A 109 -3.81 3.78 -1.49
N ASP A 110 -3.03 4.70 -2.02
CA ASP A 110 -2.90 6.07 -1.51
C ASP A 110 -3.84 7.07 -2.20
N GLY A 111 -4.41 6.69 -3.36
CA GLY A 111 -5.24 7.57 -4.19
C GLY A 111 -4.48 8.70 -4.91
N THR A 112 -3.14 8.71 -4.82
CA THR A 112 -2.27 9.67 -5.53
C THR A 112 -1.42 9.01 -6.60
N TYR A 113 -0.63 7.98 -6.23
CA TYR A 113 0.25 7.26 -7.16
C TYR A 113 -0.28 5.86 -7.49
N VAL A 114 -0.73 5.14 -6.47
CA VAL A 114 -1.41 3.85 -6.60
C VAL A 114 -2.91 4.09 -6.60
N THR A 115 -3.57 3.63 -7.67
CA THR A 115 -5.02 3.80 -7.89
C THR A 115 -5.82 2.62 -7.36
N GLY A 116 -5.25 1.42 -7.36
CA GLY A 116 -5.95 0.21 -6.96
C GLY A 116 -5.08 -1.04 -6.99
N ILE A 117 -5.71 -2.16 -6.66
CA ILE A 117 -5.14 -3.51 -6.82
C ILE A 117 -6.16 -4.35 -7.58
N SER A 118 -5.68 -5.14 -8.55
CA SER A 118 -6.48 -6.09 -9.31
C SER A 118 -5.86 -7.50 -9.26
N ASN A 119 -6.57 -8.49 -9.82
CA ASN A 119 -6.16 -9.90 -9.90
C ASN A 119 -5.68 -10.50 -8.56
N PHE A 120 -6.38 -10.18 -7.48
CA PHE A 120 -6.04 -10.70 -6.16
C PHE A 120 -6.36 -12.19 -6.05
N LEU A 121 -5.34 -12.99 -5.76
CA LEU A 121 -5.45 -14.43 -5.53
C LEU A 121 -4.68 -14.82 -4.27
N THR A 122 -5.29 -15.66 -3.45
CA THR A 122 -4.71 -16.17 -2.20
C THR A 122 -4.60 -17.68 -2.23
N GLU A 123 -3.40 -18.17 -1.93
CA GLU A 123 -3.10 -19.60 -1.84
C GLU A 123 -2.59 -19.87 -0.43
N LEU A 124 -3.31 -20.73 0.31
CA LEU A 124 -2.87 -21.20 1.62
C LEU A 124 -2.13 -22.52 1.41
N GLU A 125 -0.80 -22.46 1.49
CA GLU A 125 0.08 -23.62 1.37
C GLU A 125 0.65 -23.97 2.74
N LYS A 126 0.07 -25.00 3.37
CA LYS A 126 0.45 -25.48 4.73
C LYS A 126 0.38 -24.36 5.78
N SER A 127 1.52 -23.71 6.04
CA SER A 127 1.71 -22.64 7.02
C SER A 127 2.07 -21.28 6.41
N CYS A 128 2.10 -21.18 5.07
CA CYS A 128 2.39 -19.93 4.38
C CYS A 128 1.15 -19.47 3.60
N TYR A 129 0.86 -18.18 3.70
CA TYR A 129 -0.19 -17.50 2.95
C TYR A 129 0.45 -16.75 1.79
N LYS A 130 0.27 -17.26 0.58
CA LYS A 130 0.77 -16.62 -0.63
C LYS A 130 -0.28 -15.69 -1.18
N ILE A 131 0.09 -14.44 -1.42
CA ILE A 131 -0.78 -13.41 -1.97
C ILE A 131 -0.20 -12.95 -3.31
N ASN A 132 -0.96 -13.18 -4.38
CA ASN A 132 -0.66 -12.69 -5.71
C ASN A 132 -1.59 -11.52 -6.03
N TYR A 133 -1.04 -10.45 -6.60
CA TYR A 133 -1.81 -9.24 -6.87
C TYR A 133 -1.15 -8.41 -7.98
N THR A 134 -1.97 -7.60 -8.65
CA THR A 134 -1.51 -6.61 -9.64
C THR A 134 -1.68 -5.22 -9.04
N ILE A 135 -0.59 -4.46 -8.90
CA ILE A 135 -0.64 -3.05 -8.50
C ILE A 135 -1.04 -2.22 -9.71
N GLU A 136 -2.05 -1.38 -9.55
CA GLU A 136 -2.45 -0.38 -10.54
C GLU A 136 -1.96 0.99 -10.09
N SER A 137 -1.13 1.63 -10.92
CA SER A 137 -0.57 2.94 -10.64
C SER A 137 -0.71 3.88 -11.83
N ILE A 138 -0.55 5.18 -11.59
CA ILE A 138 -0.52 6.19 -12.66
C ILE A 138 0.61 5.96 -13.67
N TYR A 139 1.63 5.17 -13.32
CA TYR A 139 2.79 4.87 -14.17
C TYR A 139 2.65 3.54 -14.93
N GLY A 140 1.66 2.73 -14.60
CA GLY A 140 1.45 1.40 -15.19
C GLY A 140 1.08 0.33 -14.16
N ASN A 141 0.87 -0.88 -14.66
CA ASN A 141 0.49 -2.04 -13.86
C ASN A 141 1.68 -2.98 -13.66
N LYS A 142 1.78 -3.56 -12.46
CA LYS A 142 2.82 -4.55 -12.14
C LYS A 142 2.25 -5.70 -11.33
N ASP A 143 2.50 -6.92 -11.79
CA ASP A 143 2.21 -8.14 -11.03
C ASP A 143 3.30 -8.38 -10.00
N ASP A 144 2.88 -8.71 -8.79
CA ASP A 144 3.74 -9.02 -7.67
C ASP A 144 3.13 -10.13 -6.79
N SER A 145 3.99 -10.78 -6.02
CA SER A 145 3.58 -11.87 -5.12
C SER A 145 4.46 -11.89 -3.89
N PHE A 146 3.87 -12.05 -2.71
CA PHE A 146 4.62 -12.24 -1.47
C PHE A 146 4.01 -13.32 -0.59
N TYR A 147 4.82 -13.80 0.33
CA TYR A 147 4.46 -14.82 1.31
C TYR A 147 4.31 -14.19 2.69
N VAL A 148 3.29 -14.62 3.41
CA VAL A 148 3.08 -14.29 4.82
C VAL A 148 3.09 -15.59 5.61
N ASP A 149 4.02 -15.72 6.54
CA ASP A 149 4.05 -16.86 7.44
C ASP A 149 2.88 -16.76 8.45
N ILE A 150 2.16 -17.87 8.62
CA ILE A 150 0.98 -18.00 9.49
C ILE A 150 1.34 -18.77 10.79
N ASP A 151 2.58 -19.24 10.94
CA ASP A 151 3.07 -19.96 12.12
C ASP A 151 3.29 -19.04 13.34
#